data_AF-A0A877P4Q4-F1
#
_entry.id   AF-A0A877P4Q4-F1
#
_cell.length_a   1.000
_cell.length_b   1.000
_cell.length_c   1.000
_cell.angle_alpha   90.00
_cell.angle_beta   90.00
_cell.angle_gamma   90.00
#
_symmetry.space_group_name_H-M   'P 1'
#
loop_
_entity.id
_entity.type
_entity.pdbx_description
1 polymer ?
#
loop_
_entity_poly.entity_id
_entity_poly.type
_entity_poly.pdbx_seq_one_letter_code
_entity_poly.pdbx_strand_id
1 'polypeptide(L)' 'MNKVKFYVLFTALLSSLCAHGAPQSITELCSEYRNTQIYTIYDKILSYTESMAGKREMVIITFKSGA' A
#
# COMPACT_ATOMS: atom_id res chain seq x y z
N MET A 1 -31.29 -29.89 14.07
CA MET A 1 -30.11 -29.28 14.73
C MET A 1 -28.87 -29.12 13.83
N ASN A 2 -28.80 -29.72 12.63
CA ASN A 2 -27.64 -29.60 11.73
C ASN A 2 -27.56 -28.27 10.94
N LYS A 3 -28.70 -27.62 10.64
CA LYS A 3 -28.72 -26.39 9.84
C LYS A 3 -28.09 -25.18 10.54
N VAL A 4 -28.26 -25.07 11.87
CA VAL A 4 -27.72 -23.95 12.67
C VAL A 4 -26.19 -24.04 12.78
N LYS A 5 -25.64 -25.24 12.95
CA LYS A 5 -24.19 -25.47 13.01
C LYS A 5 -23.49 -25.11 11.68
N PHE A 6 -24.15 -25.39 10.55
CA PHE A 6 -23.63 -25.07 9.23
C PHE A 6 -23.59 -23.55 8.98
N TYR A 7 -24.62 -22.83 9.42
CA TYR A 7 -24.71 -21.38 9.26
C TYR A 7 -23.62 -20.65 10.05
N VAL A 8 -23.35 -21.07 11.28
CA VAL A 8 -22.29 -20.49 12.13
C VAL A 8 -20.90 -20.72 11.54
N LEU A 9 -20.64 -21.90 10.99
CA LEU A 9 -19.39 -22.21 10.29
C LEU A 9 -19.21 -21.35 9.04
N PHE A 10 -20.29 -21.17 8.27
CA PHE A 10 -20.29 -20.37 7.05
C PHE A 10 -20.02 -18.88 7.34
N THR A 11 -20.65 -18.32 8.37
CA THR A 11 -20.40 -16.93 8.79
C THR A 11 -18.98 -16.72 9.31
N ALA A 12 -18.41 -17.69 10.03
CA ALA A 12 -17.02 -17.61 10.52
C ALA A 12 -16.00 -17.65 9.37
N LEU A 13 -16.24 -18.48 8.36
CA LEU A 13 -15.44 -18.55 7.14
C LEU A 13 -15.51 -17.24 6.33
N LEU A 14 -16.70 -16.67 6.15
CA LEU A 14 -16.87 -15.38 5.47
C LEU A 14 -16.20 -14.22 6.21
N SER A 15 -16.28 -14.18 7.55
CA SER A 15 -15.55 -13.16 8.32
C SER A 15 -14.03 -13.30 8.21
N SER A 16 -13.51 -14.52 8.05
CA SER A 16 -12.09 -14.75 7.79
C SER A 16 -11.66 -14.32 6.39
N LEU A 17 -12.56 -14.41 5.40
CA LEU A 17 -12.32 -13.96 4.02
C LEU A 17 -12.34 -12.43 3.89
N CYS A 18 -13.17 -11.75 4.67
CA CYS A 18 -13.20 -10.29 4.75
C CYS A 18 -12.08 -9.71 5.65
N ALA A 19 -11.29 -10.55 6.30
CA ALA A 19 -10.23 -10.15 7.23
C ALA A 19 -8.86 -9.97 6.54
N HIS A 20 -8.82 -9.64 5.24
CA HIS A 20 -7.66 -8.91 4.74
C HIS A 20 -7.72 -7.51 5.36
N GLY A 21 -7.23 -7.42 6.59
CA GLY A 21 -7.15 -6.17 7.34
C GLY A 21 -6.33 -5.15 6.55
N ALA A 22 -6.54 -3.87 6.85
CA ALA A 22 -5.73 -2.81 6.25
C ALA A 22 -4.23 -3.13 6.46
N PRO A 23 -3.39 -2.90 5.43
CA PRO A 23 -1.96 -3.16 5.55
C PRO A 23 -1.36 -2.35 6.70
N GLN A 24 -0.49 -2.99 7.47
CA GLN A 24 0.15 -2.42 8.66
C GLN A 24 1.52 -1.83 8.36
N SER A 25 2.06 -2.09 7.16
CA SER A 25 3.34 -1.55 6.71
C SER A 25 3.30 -1.11 5.24
N ILE A 26 4.23 -0.23 4.87
CA ILE A 26 4.40 0.20 3.47
C ILE A 26 4.74 -0.98 2.55
N THR A 27 5.45 -1.99 3.06
CA THR A 27 5.81 -3.20 2.31
C THR A 27 4.58 -4.04 1.98
N GLU A 28 3.68 -4.23 2.96
CA GLU A 28 2.41 -4.93 2.75
C GLU A 28 1.55 -4.19 1.74
N LEU A 29 1.36 -2.88 1.91
CA LEU A 29 0.59 -2.06 0.96
C LEU A 29 1.17 -2.13 -0.45
N CYS A 30 2.49 -2.05 -0.62
CA CYS A 30 3.13 -2.09 -1.93
C CYS A 30 2.92 -3.43 -2.64
N SER A 31 2.82 -4.53 -1.89
CA SER A 31 2.61 -5.88 -2.43
C SER A 31 1.21 -6.09 -3.03
N GLU A 32 0.23 -5.25 -2.69
CA GLU A 32 -1.15 -5.34 -3.19
C GLU A 32 -1.29 -4.83 -4.64
N TYR A 33 -0.34 -4.03 -5.12
CA TYR A 33 -0.41 -3.37 -6.41
C TYR A 33 0.56 -3.98 -7.42
N ARG A 34 0.16 -4.00 -8.69
CA ARG A 34 1.07 -4.29 -9.79
C ARG A 34 1.87 -3.05 -10.15
N ASN A 35 3.08 -3.24 -10.70
CA ASN A 35 3.95 -2.16 -11.16
C ASN A 35 4.45 -1.23 -10.05
N THR A 36 4.49 -1.72 -8.81
CA THR A 36 5.03 -1.02 -7.63
C THR A 36 6.28 -1.73 -7.11
N GLN A 37 7.14 -0.98 -6.43
CA GLN A 37 8.31 -1.51 -5.72
C GLN A 37 8.69 -0.58 -4.57
N ILE A 38 9.31 -1.13 -3.53
CA ILE A 38 9.85 -0.36 -2.41
C ILE A 38 11.30 0.00 -2.68
N TYR A 39 11.63 1.28 -2.58
CA TYR A 39 13.00 1.77 -2.49
C TYR A 39 13.31 2.17 -1.06
N THR A 40 14.23 1.46 -0.44
CA THR A 40 14.71 1.78 0.91
C THR A 40 15.85 2.80 0.82
N ILE A 41 15.57 4.06 1.14
CA ILE A 41 16.53 5.17 0.95
C ILE A 41 17.43 5.40 2.18
N TYR A 42 16.88 5.37 3.40
CA TYR A 42 17.58 5.71 4.67
C TYR A 42 18.46 6.98 4.61
N ASP A 43 18.09 7.95 3.75
CA ASP A 43 18.77 9.23 3.59
C ASP A 43 17.72 10.34 3.51
N LYS A 44 18.14 11.56 3.84
CA LYS A 44 17.29 12.74 3.68
C LYS A 44 17.16 13.11 2.20
N ILE A 45 16.07 13.78 1.86
CA ILE A 45 15.91 14.39 0.53
C ILE A 45 17.04 15.41 0.32
N LEU A 46 17.71 15.31 -0.82
CA LEU A 46 18.79 16.20 -1.22
C LEU A 46 18.24 17.48 -1.86
N SER A 47 17.31 17.34 -2.80
CA SER A 47 16.71 18.47 -3.52
C SER A 47 15.20 18.34 -3.60
N TYR A 48 14.50 19.47 -3.59
CA TYR A 48 13.06 19.59 -3.83
C TYR A 48 12.84 20.60 -4.95
N THR A 49 12.15 20.19 -6.03
CA THR A 49 11.76 21.05 -7.15
C THR A 49 10.26 20.94 -7.37
N GLU A 50 9.59 22.07 -7.45
CA GLU A 50 8.13 22.16 -7.63
C GLU A 50 7.80 22.99 -8.87
N SER A 51 6.78 22.57 -9.61
CA SER A 51 6.31 23.25 -10.81
C SER A 51 4.80 23.35 -10.82
N MET A 52 4.29 24.53 -11.17
CA MET A 52 2.88 24.85 -11.39
C MET A 52 2.59 25.21 -12.86
N ALA A 53 3.55 24.97 -13.75
CA ALA A 53 3.35 25.21 -15.18
C ALA A 53 2.30 24.25 -15.73
N GLY A 54 1.48 24.74 -16.68
CA GLY A 54 0.43 23.93 -17.30
C GLY A 54 0.96 22.62 -17.87
N LYS A 55 0.33 21.49 -17.50
CA LYS A 55 0.75 20.11 -17.84
C LYS A 55 1.97 19.59 -17.06
N ARG A 56 2.53 20.38 -16.15
CA ARG A 56 3.70 20.06 -15.33
C ARG A 56 3.47 20.46 -13.88
N GLU A 57 2.25 20.27 -13.39
CA GLU A 57 1.89 20.37 -11.99
C GLU A 57 2.48 19.17 -11.23
N MET A 58 3.74 19.30 -10.77
CA MET A 58 4.50 18.18 -10.22
C MET A 58 5.57 18.60 -9.22
N VAL A 59 6.00 17.63 -8.41
CA VAL A 59 7.13 17.71 -7.50
C VAL A 59 8.17 16.65 -7.90
N ILE A 60 9.45 17.03 -7.92
CA ILE A 60 10.58 16.13 -8.15
C ILE A 60 11.51 16.24 -6.93
N ILE A 61 11.81 15.09 -6.33
CA ILE A 61 12.79 14.97 -5.25
C ILE A 61 13.99 14.14 -5.74
N THR A 62 15.17 14.42 -5.20
CA THR A 62 16.36 13.58 -5.43
C THR A 62 17.04 13.25 -4.12
N PHE A 63 17.84 12.19 -4.13
CA PHE A 63 18.66 11.73 -3.01
C PHE A 63 20.14 11.73 -3.38
N LYS A 64 21.03 11.67 -2.38
CA LYS A 64 22.48 11.64 -2.62
C LYS A 64 22.92 10.42 -3.43
N SER A 65 22.18 9.32 -3.35
CA SER A 65 22.41 8.10 -4.15
C SER A 65 22.17 8.30 -5.66
N GLY A 66 21.55 9.41 -6.07
CA GLY A 66 21.13 9.67 -7.45
C GLY A 66 19.73 9.14 -7.78
N ALA A 67 19.03 8.57 -6.80
CA ALA A 67 17.60 8.26 -6.89
C ALA A 67 16.74 9.53 -6.84
#